data_AF-A0A5N9HAZ4-F1
#
_entry.id   AF-A0A5N9HAZ4-F1
#
_cell.length_a   1.000
_cell.length_b   1.000
_cell.length_c   1.000
_cell.angle_alpha   90.00
_cell.angle_beta   90.00
_cell.angle_gamma   90.00
#
_symmetry.space_group_name_H-M   'P 1'
#
loop_
_entity.id
_entity.type
_entity.pdbx_description
1 polymer ?
#
loop_
_entity_poly.entity_id
_entity_poly.type
_entity_poly.pdbx_seq_one_letter_code
_entity_poly.pdbx_strand_id
1 'polypeptide(L)'
;LCSLRLKDFKKRRFVGVNFSEADITGCDFSLCEFEDCHLEGAVISPETTFNNADLRGATFVGSELCVARLQGAVITSNQASSMLFDRYGIVVAGNLDV
;
A
#
# COMPACT_ATOMS: atom_id res chain seq x y z
N LEU A 1 1.17 -16.45 7.01
CA LEU A 1 2.18 -15.37 7.07
C LEU A 1 3.40 -15.76 6.24
N CYS A 2 3.47 -15.31 4.99
CA CYS A 2 4.69 -15.43 4.18
C CYS A 2 5.60 -14.24 4.51
N SER A 3 6.92 -14.46 4.57
CA SER A 3 7.90 -13.38 4.76
C SER A 3 8.60 -13.07 3.44
N LEU A 4 8.59 -11.79 3.07
CA LEU A 4 9.18 -11.26 1.83
C LEU A 4 10.24 -10.18 2.10
N ARG A 5 10.64 -10.02 3.37
CA ARG A 5 11.57 -8.99 3.86
C ARG A 5 12.72 -8.65 2.90
N LEU A 6 13.00 -7.35 2.78
CA LEU A 6 14.18 -6.80 2.08
C LEU A 6 14.29 -7.20 0.60
N LYS A 7 13.20 -7.65 -0.03
CA LYS A 7 13.19 -8.01 -1.45
C LYS A 7 13.06 -6.78 -2.35
N ASP A 8 13.78 -6.82 -3.46
CA ASP A 8 13.64 -5.85 -4.55
C ASP A 8 12.60 -6.35 -5.56
N PHE A 9 11.53 -5.57 -5.69
CA PHE A 9 10.44 -5.82 -6.62
C PHE A 9 10.31 -4.71 -7.67
N LYS A 10 11.25 -3.78 -7.77
CA LYS A 10 11.14 -2.59 -8.62
C LYS A 10 10.66 -2.90 -10.02
N LYS A 11 9.79 -2.02 -10.53
CA LYS A 11 9.29 -2.06 -11.93
C LYS A 11 8.57 -3.34 -12.30
N ARG A 12 7.93 -4.01 -11.34
CA ARG A 12 7.11 -5.20 -11.59
C ARG A 12 5.63 -4.85 -11.64
N ARG A 13 4.89 -5.67 -12.38
CA ARG A 13 3.43 -5.66 -12.40
C ARG A 13 2.91 -6.83 -11.58
N PHE A 14 2.04 -6.55 -10.62
CA PHE A 14 1.36 -7.53 -9.79
C PHE A 14 -0.12 -7.54 -10.14
N VAL A 15 -0.67 -8.72 -10.36
CA VAL A 15 -2.08 -8.91 -10.75
C VAL A 15 -2.68 -10.00 -9.87
N GLY A 16 -3.71 -9.68 -9.10
CA GLY A 16 -4.39 -10.65 -8.26
C GLY A 16 -3.54 -11.20 -7.11
N VAL A 17 -2.43 -10.54 -6.75
CA VAL A 17 -1.50 -11.06 -5.74
C VAL A 17 -2.02 -10.73 -4.35
N ASN A 18 -2.06 -11.75 -3.49
CA ASN A 18 -2.41 -11.60 -2.09
C ASN A 18 -1.13 -11.46 -1.23
N PHE A 19 -0.93 -10.24 -0.70
CA PHE A 19 0.07 -9.89 0.30
C PHE A 19 -0.55 -9.64 1.68
N SER A 20 -1.83 -9.97 1.90
CA SER A 20 -2.49 -9.78 3.18
C SER A 20 -1.74 -10.52 4.28
N GLU A 21 -1.50 -9.82 5.39
CA GLU A 21 -0.70 -10.29 6.53
C GLU A 21 0.75 -10.71 6.19
N ALA A 22 1.25 -10.44 4.98
CA ALA A 22 2.63 -10.74 4.62
C ALA A 22 3.59 -9.78 5.33
N ASP A 23 4.77 -10.28 5.71
CA ASP A 23 5.84 -9.42 6.18
C ASP A 23 6.63 -8.88 4.98
N ILE A 24 6.35 -7.63 4.61
CA ILE A 24 7.00 -6.90 3.52
C ILE A 24 7.98 -5.84 4.03
N THR A 25 8.44 -5.97 5.28
CA THR A 25 9.40 -5.05 5.91
C THR A 25 10.62 -4.82 5.03
N GLY A 26 10.84 -3.55 4.66
CA GLY A 26 11.99 -3.10 3.87
C GLY A 26 12.00 -3.56 2.41
N CYS A 27 10.88 -4.06 1.88
CA CYS A 27 10.74 -4.32 0.46
C CYS A 27 10.77 -3.03 -0.36
N ASP A 28 11.28 -3.13 -1.59
CA ASP A 28 11.27 -2.03 -2.56
C ASP A 28 10.32 -2.33 -3.72
N PHE A 29 9.16 -1.69 -3.69
CA PHE A 29 8.11 -1.72 -4.71
C PHE A 29 8.12 -0.45 -5.58
N SER A 30 9.24 0.27 -5.66
CA SER A 30 9.28 1.49 -6.46
C SER A 30 8.94 1.21 -7.94
N LEU A 31 8.17 2.09 -8.57
CA LEU A 31 7.73 1.98 -9.96
C LEU A 31 6.91 0.71 -10.27
N CYS A 32 6.33 0.05 -9.27
CA CYS A 32 5.48 -1.11 -9.50
C CYS A 32 4.05 -0.70 -9.88
N GLU A 33 3.36 -1.60 -10.58
CA GLU A 33 1.93 -1.50 -10.88
C GLU A 33 1.18 -2.60 -10.14
N PHE A 34 0.13 -2.24 -9.42
CA PHE A 34 -0.73 -3.19 -8.70
C PHE A 34 -2.13 -3.18 -9.32
N GLU A 35 -2.63 -4.35 -9.69
CA GLU A 35 -3.99 -4.57 -10.18
C GLU A 35 -4.62 -5.69 -9.34
N ASP A 36 -5.78 -5.42 -8.73
CA ASP A 36 -6.52 -6.37 -7.89
C ASP A 36 -5.66 -7.08 -6.82
N CYS A 37 -4.75 -6.34 -6.20
CA CYS A 37 -3.83 -6.87 -5.18
C CYS A 37 -4.32 -6.54 -3.76
N HIS A 38 -3.98 -7.40 -2.80
CA HIS A 38 -4.47 -7.32 -1.42
C HIS A 38 -3.29 -7.14 -0.46
N LEU A 39 -3.29 -6.10 0.38
CA LEU A 39 -2.25 -5.81 1.38
C LEU A 39 -2.83 -5.60 2.79
N GLU A 40 -4.04 -6.05 3.07
CA GLU A 40 -4.68 -5.90 4.38
C GLU A 40 -3.83 -6.53 5.49
N GLY A 41 -3.57 -5.79 6.55
CA GLY A 41 -2.76 -6.26 7.67
C GLY A 41 -1.30 -6.60 7.34
N ALA A 42 -0.80 -6.25 6.14
CA ALA A 42 0.61 -6.45 5.80
C ALA A 42 1.51 -5.73 6.81
N VAL A 43 2.60 -6.38 7.22
CA VAL A 43 3.58 -5.79 8.13
C VAL A 43 4.52 -4.91 7.31
N ILE A 44 4.45 -3.60 7.58
CA ILE A 44 5.14 -2.55 6.83
C ILE A 44 6.00 -1.74 7.79
N SER A 45 7.21 -1.39 7.34
CA SER A 45 8.14 -0.54 8.09
C SER A 45 8.48 0.74 7.32
N PRO A 46 9.07 1.77 7.98
CA PRO A 46 9.49 3.02 7.32
C PRO A 46 10.51 2.85 6.18
N GLU A 47 11.24 1.73 6.14
CA GLU A 47 12.17 1.38 5.06
C GLU A 47 11.47 0.85 3.81
N THR A 48 10.23 0.37 3.95
CA THR A 48 9.43 -0.14 2.83
C THR A 48 9.11 1.00 1.88
N THR A 49 9.31 0.78 0.58
CA THR A 49 9.20 1.86 -0.42
C THR A 49 8.24 1.49 -1.54
N PHE A 50 7.32 2.41 -1.84
CA PHE A 50 6.36 2.37 -2.96
C PHE A 50 6.51 3.62 -3.84
N ASN A 51 7.71 4.19 -3.90
CA ASN A 51 7.94 5.45 -4.62
C ASN A 51 7.58 5.29 -6.11
N ASN A 52 6.75 6.20 -6.61
CA ASN A 52 6.22 6.19 -7.98
C ASN A 52 5.48 4.89 -8.35
N ALA A 53 5.00 4.12 -7.37
CA ALA A 53 4.16 2.96 -7.65
C ALA A 53 2.72 3.38 -7.95
N ASP A 54 2.07 2.66 -8.86
CA ASP A 54 0.64 2.75 -9.06
C ASP A 54 -0.06 1.70 -8.20
N LEU A 55 -0.71 2.17 -7.14
CA LEU A 55 -1.42 1.34 -6.17
C LEU A 55 -2.94 1.36 -6.41
N ARG A 56 -3.41 1.98 -7.50
CA ARG A 56 -4.85 2.01 -7.82
C ARG A 56 -5.35 0.59 -8.09
N GLY A 57 -6.41 0.17 -7.40
CA GLY A 57 -6.94 -1.19 -7.50
C GLY A 57 -6.34 -2.17 -6.49
N ALA A 58 -5.35 -1.75 -5.70
CA ALA A 58 -4.94 -2.50 -4.52
C ALA A 58 -5.82 -2.16 -3.30
N THR A 59 -6.06 -3.12 -2.43
CA THR A 59 -6.72 -2.90 -1.13
C THR A 59 -5.69 -2.98 -0.01
N PHE A 60 -5.81 -2.09 0.98
CA PHE A 60 -4.84 -1.98 2.07
C PHE A 60 -5.47 -1.44 3.37
N VAL A 61 -6.76 -1.69 3.55
CA VAL A 61 -7.50 -1.35 4.78
C VAL A 61 -6.85 -2.05 5.97
N GLY A 62 -6.67 -1.32 7.07
CA GLY A 62 -6.04 -1.84 8.29
C GLY A 62 -4.55 -2.16 8.15
N SER A 63 -3.92 -1.86 7.02
CA SER A 63 -2.46 -1.86 6.91
C SER A 63 -1.90 -0.49 7.33
N GLU A 64 -0.69 -0.47 7.86
CA GLU A 64 0.01 0.79 8.15
C GLU A 64 0.73 1.36 6.91
N LEU A 65 0.14 1.28 5.71
CA LEU A 65 0.80 1.68 4.45
C LEU A 65 1.37 3.11 4.49
N CYS A 66 0.73 4.01 5.23
CA CYS A 66 1.16 5.40 5.42
C CYS A 66 2.48 5.56 6.22
N VAL A 67 3.04 4.50 6.82
CA VAL A 67 4.40 4.54 7.39
C VAL A 67 5.49 4.35 6.34
N ALA A 68 5.14 3.78 5.18
CA ALA A 68 6.08 3.55 4.08
C ALA A 68 6.44 4.84 3.34
N ARG A 69 7.46 4.75 2.49
CA ARG A 69 7.80 5.81 1.53
C ARG A 69 6.88 5.74 0.32
N LEU A 70 6.06 6.78 0.14
CA LEU A 70 5.03 6.86 -0.90
C LEU A 70 5.26 8.01 -1.89
N GLN A 71 6.50 8.49 -2.03
CA GLN A 71 6.79 9.66 -2.86
C GLN A 71 6.40 9.38 -4.32
N GLY A 72 5.47 10.17 -4.86
CA GLY A 72 4.98 10.00 -6.23
C GLY A 72 4.06 8.79 -6.46
N ALA A 73 3.72 8.04 -5.41
CA ALA A 73 2.77 6.93 -5.53
C ALA A 73 1.38 7.45 -5.92
N VAL A 74 0.66 6.66 -6.71
CA VAL A 74 -0.69 7.00 -7.18
C VAL A 74 -1.70 6.12 -6.46
N ILE A 75 -2.67 6.75 -5.81
CA ILE A 75 -3.81 6.13 -5.12
C ILE A 75 -5.10 6.85 -5.49
N THR A 76 -6.25 6.22 -5.23
CA THR A 76 -7.58 6.83 -5.40
C THR A 76 -7.95 7.71 -4.22
N SER A 77 -8.99 8.55 -4.36
CA SER A 77 -9.53 9.34 -3.24
C SER A 77 -9.99 8.43 -2.10
N ASN A 78 -10.65 7.31 -2.42
CA ASN A 78 -11.13 6.31 -1.44
C ASN A 78 -9.99 5.70 -0.64
N GLN A 79 -8.93 5.29 -1.34
CA GLN A 79 -7.71 4.80 -0.71
C GLN A 79 -7.08 5.85 0.21
N ALA A 80 -6.97 7.10 -0.24
CA ALA A 80 -6.44 8.19 0.57
C ALA A 80 -7.30 8.43 1.83
N SER A 81 -8.62 8.37 1.68
CA SER A 81 -9.56 8.56 2.80
C SER A 81 -9.42 7.47 3.85
N SER A 82 -9.38 6.20 3.42
CA SER A 82 -9.16 5.08 4.34
C SER A 82 -7.82 5.20 5.05
N MET A 83 -6.72 5.49 4.35
CA MET A 83 -5.40 5.64 4.98
C MET A 83 -5.33 6.77 6.00
N LEU A 84 -5.97 7.90 5.70
CA LEU A 84 -5.97 9.08 6.57
C LEU A 84 -6.91 8.89 7.78
N PHE A 85 -8.04 8.22 7.57
CA PHE A 85 -8.97 7.90 8.65
C PHE A 85 -8.37 6.85 9.60
N ASP A 86 -7.85 5.75 9.08
CA ASP A 86 -7.32 4.64 9.87
C ASP A 86 -6.19 5.09 10.81
N ARG A 87 -5.27 5.95 10.32
CA ARG A 87 -4.12 6.40 11.12
C ARG A 87 -4.37 7.67 11.93
N TYR A 88 -5.13 8.62 11.40
CA TYR A 88 -5.22 9.96 11.96
C TYR A 88 -6.65 10.39 12.29
N GLY A 89 -7.67 9.58 11.98
CA GLY A 89 -9.08 9.95 12.12
C GLY A 89 -9.50 11.10 11.19
N ILE A 90 -8.73 11.38 10.14
CA ILE A 90 -9.01 12.48 9.21
C ILE A 90 -10.01 12.02 8.16
N VAL A 91 -11.09 12.78 8.01
CA VAL A 91 -12.10 12.58 6.96
C VAL A 91 -11.77 13.45 5.75
N VAL A 92 -11.77 12.86 4.56
CA VAL A 92 -11.57 13.58 3.29
C VAL A 92 -12.93 13.98 2.72
N ALA A 93 -13.20 15.27 2.66
CA ALA A 93 -14.46 15.79 2.11
C ALA A 93 -14.63 15.45 0.62
N GLY A 94 -15.85 15.09 0.22
CA GLY A 94 -16.18 14.72 -1.17
C GLY A 94 -16.06 13.23 -1.47
N ASN A 95 -15.57 12.43 -0.51
CA ASN A 95 -15.70 10.99 -0.55
C ASN A 95 -16.94 10.56 0.25
N LEU A 96 -17.82 9.81 -0.41
CA LEU A 96 -19.12 9.39 0.13
C LEU A 96 -19.04 8.19 1.07
N ASP A 97 -17.84 7.67 1.32
CA ASP A 97 -17.61 6.40 2.05
C ASP A 97 -17.11 6.64 3.50
N VAL A 98 -17.80 7.51 4.25
CA VAL A 98 -17.73 7.59 5.72
C VAL A 98 -19.12 7.71 6.32
#